data_AF-A0A1B6JJY7-F1
#
_entry.id   AF-A0A1B6JJY7-F1
#
_cell.length_a   1.000
_cell.length_b   1.000
_cell.length_c   1.000
_cell.angle_alpha   90.00
_cell.angle_beta   90.00
_cell.angle_gamma   90.00
#
_symmetry.space_group_name_H-M   'P 1'
#
loop_
_entity.id
_entity.type
_entity.pdbx_description
1 polymer ?
#
loop_
_entity_poly.entity_id
_entity_poly.type
_entity_poly.pdbx_seq_one_letter_code
_entity_poly.pdbx_strand_id
1 'polypeptide(L)'
;HSLVPAASMRHDVVALSMSAIVILAVVRSSAGLICFYCTIQPPPGRSNKTAQLCATFDYSSHYHVECPYSTFCLKRTFELSLLYGKKVKVSERGCAPQKRSEQVYSEETRSWHTEDKIETDVYRAGCTQDEGLGLRSPTEYCYCTTNLCNAAGSTAVNYMTAALSVIVSIIMYR
;
A
#
# COMPACT_ATOMS: atom_id res chain seq x y z
N HIS A 1 40.12 -13.03 47.65
CA HIS A 1 39.13 -13.63 46.73
C HIS A 1 37.74 -13.23 47.19
N SER A 2 37.18 -12.16 46.64
CA SER A 2 35.83 -11.69 46.99
C SER A 2 34.81 -12.41 46.12
N LEU A 3 33.99 -13.25 46.75
CA LEU A 3 32.86 -13.94 46.13
C LEU A 3 31.72 -12.93 45.91
N VAL A 4 31.50 -12.57 44.64
CA VAL A 4 30.29 -11.85 44.23
C VAL A 4 29.09 -12.79 44.44
N PRO A 5 28.01 -12.39 45.14
CA PRO A 5 26.90 -13.27 45.43
C PRO A 5 26.12 -13.58 44.14
N ALA A 6 26.05 -14.86 43.78
CA ALA A 6 25.36 -15.39 42.60
C ALA A 6 23.86 -15.02 42.52
N ALA A 7 23.28 -14.50 43.60
CA ALA A 7 21.91 -13.99 43.63
C ALA A 7 21.75 -12.65 42.88
N SER A 8 22.74 -11.74 42.95
CA SER A 8 22.70 -10.44 42.25
C SER A 8 22.64 -10.63 40.74
N MET A 9 23.46 -11.55 40.23
CA MET A 9 23.58 -11.84 38.79
C MET A 9 22.27 -12.38 38.18
N ARG A 10 21.41 -13.05 38.96
CA ARG A 10 20.12 -13.57 38.47
C ARG A 10 19.07 -12.47 38.30
N HIS A 11 19.06 -11.48 39.19
CA HIS A 11 18.14 -10.34 39.08
C HIS A 11 18.51 -9.44 37.91
N ASP A 12 19.81 -9.21 37.68
CA ASP A 12 20.30 -8.41 36.57
C ASP A 12 19.99 -9.07 35.21
N VAL A 13 20.14 -10.40 35.10
CA VAL A 13 19.81 -11.15 33.86
C VAL A 13 18.30 -11.15 33.58
N VAL A 14 17.47 -11.25 34.60
CA VAL A 14 16.00 -11.19 34.45
C VAL A 14 15.54 -9.79 34.09
N ALA A 15 16.14 -8.75 34.68
CA ALA A 15 15.83 -7.36 34.32
C ALA A 15 16.20 -7.07 32.85
N LEU A 16 17.40 -7.46 32.41
CA LEU A 16 17.86 -7.26 31.04
C LEU A 16 17.00 -8.02 30.01
N SER A 17 16.57 -9.24 30.32
CA SER A 17 15.71 -10.01 29.42
C SER A 17 14.31 -9.41 29.31
N MET A 18 13.72 -8.94 30.42
CA MET A 18 12.44 -8.25 30.42
C MET A 18 12.51 -6.92 29.64
N SER A 19 13.60 -6.15 29.80
CA SER A 19 13.81 -4.93 29.03
C SER A 19 13.93 -5.20 27.52
N ALA A 20 14.63 -6.27 27.12
CA ALA A 20 14.75 -6.66 25.71
C ALA A 20 13.39 -7.07 25.10
N ILE A 21 12.57 -7.82 25.84
CA ILE A 21 11.21 -8.22 25.40
C ILE A 21 10.32 -6.98 25.25
N VAL A 22 10.39 -6.04 26.20
CA VAL A 22 9.64 -4.77 26.11
C VAL A 22 10.10 -3.98 24.89
N ILE A 23 11.41 -3.82 24.66
CA ILE A 23 11.94 -3.10 23.48
C ILE A 23 11.44 -3.76 22.19
N LEU A 24 11.52 -5.08 22.06
CA LEU A 24 11.00 -5.84 20.90
C LEU A 24 9.49 -5.67 20.72
N ALA A 25 8.72 -5.57 21.81
CA ALA A 25 7.28 -5.32 21.76
C ALA A 25 6.93 -3.86 21.42
N VAL A 26 7.80 -2.89 21.74
CA VAL A 26 7.61 -1.46 21.42
C VAL A 26 8.11 -1.12 20.01
N VAL A 27 8.99 -1.95 19.41
CA VAL A 27 9.30 -1.85 17.97
C VAL A 27 8.07 -2.28 17.17
N ARG A 28 7.08 -1.38 17.08
CA ARG A 28 6.13 -1.39 15.98
C ARG A 28 6.98 -1.31 14.72
N SER A 29 7.07 -2.41 13.98
CA SER A 29 7.56 -2.37 12.61
C SER A 29 6.74 -1.30 11.89
N SER A 30 7.35 -0.16 11.59
CA SER A 30 6.82 0.82 10.64
C SER A 30 6.97 0.24 9.23
N ALA A 31 6.49 -0.98 9.02
CA ALA A 31 6.46 -1.59 7.72
C ALA A 31 5.50 -0.74 6.89
N GLY A 32 6.05 0.01 5.94
CA GLY A 32 5.26 0.76 4.98
C GLY A 32 4.32 -0.19 4.24
N LEU A 33 3.16 0.33 3.84
CA LEU A 33 2.21 -0.43 3.04
C LEU A 33 2.88 -0.90 1.75
N ILE A 34 2.78 -2.19 1.43
CA ILE A 34 3.31 -2.76 0.18
C ILE A 34 2.15 -2.96 -0.78
N CYS A 35 2.27 -2.44 -2.00
CA CYS A 35 1.24 -2.57 -3.03
C CYS A 35 1.80 -3.21 -4.30
N PHE A 36 0.92 -3.70 -5.17
CA PHE A 36 1.31 -3.93 -6.56
C PHE A 36 1.46 -2.60 -7.28
N TYR A 37 2.48 -2.47 -8.12
CA TYR A 37 2.72 -1.33 -8.98
C TYR A 37 2.89 -1.78 -10.42
N CYS A 38 2.11 -1.20 -11.31
CA CYS A 38 2.33 -1.34 -12.74
C CYS A 38 1.76 -0.14 -13.48
N THR A 39 2.32 0.18 -14.64
CA THR A 39 1.89 1.29 -15.50
C THR A 39 1.59 0.81 -16.92
N ILE A 40 0.79 1.55 -17.67
CA ILE A 40 0.53 1.24 -19.10
C ILE A 40 1.63 1.74 -20.04
N GLN A 41 2.45 2.69 -19.59
CA GLN A 41 3.54 3.27 -20.35
C GLN A 41 4.86 3.00 -19.63
N PRO A 42 5.94 2.63 -20.35
CA PRO A 42 7.24 2.43 -19.74
C PRO A 42 7.72 3.74 -19.10
N PRO A 43 8.45 3.68 -17.97
CA PRO A 43 9.05 4.86 -17.38
C PRO A 43 9.97 5.56 -18.40
N PRO A 44 10.08 6.91 -18.35
CA PRO A 44 10.92 7.64 -19.29
C PRO A 44 12.35 7.10 -19.25
N GLY A 45 12.98 6.96 -20.43
CA GLY A 45 14.24 6.21 -20.63
C GLY A 45 15.48 6.66 -19.85
N ARG A 46 15.38 7.69 -19.00
CA ARG A 46 16.41 8.11 -18.02
C ARG A 46 16.24 7.47 -16.64
N SER A 47 15.22 6.65 -16.44
CA SER A 47 14.97 5.95 -15.18
C SER A 47 15.67 4.60 -15.16
N ASN A 48 16.49 4.32 -14.15
CA ASN A 48 17.07 2.99 -13.89
C ASN A 48 16.03 1.97 -13.38
N LYS A 49 14.73 2.33 -13.34
CA LYS A 49 13.65 1.43 -12.90
C LYS A 49 13.28 0.49 -14.04
N THR A 50 13.24 -0.80 -13.75
CA THR A 50 12.69 -1.84 -14.63
C THR A 50 11.25 -1.48 -15.01
N ALA A 51 10.90 -1.69 -16.28
CA ALA A 51 9.56 -1.38 -16.77
C ALA A 51 8.53 -2.38 -16.22
N GLN A 52 7.83 -2.01 -15.16
CA GLN A 52 6.72 -2.78 -14.58
C GLN A 52 5.43 -2.50 -15.38
N LEU A 53 5.31 -3.08 -16.58
CA LEU A 53 4.13 -2.89 -17.44
C LEU A 53 2.94 -3.71 -16.94
N CYS A 54 1.75 -3.12 -16.93
CA CYS A 54 0.52 -3.82 -16.55
C CYS A 54 0.09 -4.88 -17.58
N ALA A 55 0.56 -4.78 -18.82
CA ALA A 55 0.29 -5.75 -19.87
C ALA A 55 0.88 -7.14 -19.58
N THR A 56 1.95 -7.21 -18.77
CA THR A 56 2.63 -8.44 -18.37
C THR A 56 2.50 -8.73 -16.88
N PHE A 57 1.56 -8.07 -16.20
CA PHE A 57 1.37 -8.20 -14.76
C PHE A 57 1.03 -9.65 -14.38
N ASP A 58 1.86 -10.25 -13.52
CA ASP A 58 1.82 -11.66 -13.16
C ASP A 58 1.75 -11.90 -11.65
N TYR A 59 1.48 -10.85 -10.85
CA TYR A 59 1.42 -10.90 -9.39
C TYR A 59 2.74 -11.27 -8.70
N SER A 60 3.85 -11.34 -9.43
CA SER A 60 5.16 -11.66 -8.84
C SER A 60 5.69 -10.49 -8.01
N SER A 61 6.69 -10.79 -7.18
CA SER A 61 7.41 -9.78 -6.38
C SER A 61 8.09 -8.71 -7.23
N HIS A 62 8.28 -8.96 -8.53
CA HIS A 62 8.74 -7.94 -9.49
C HIS A 62 7.84 -6.71 -9.49
N TYR A 63 6.56 -6.86 -9.18
CA TYR A 63 5.57 -5.79 -9.18
C TYR A 63 5.32 -5.19 -7.78
N HIS A 64 6.07 -5.58 -6.75
CA HIS A 64 5.90 -5.00 -5.41
C HIS A 64 6.52 -3.61 -5.32
N VAL A 65 5.85 -2.69 -4.63
CA VAL A 65 6.38 -1.37 -4.27
C VAL A 65 6.05 -1.05 -2.82
N GLU A 66 6.98 -0.40 -2.13
CA GLU A 66 6.74 0.18 -0.82
C GLU A 66 6.08 1.56 -0.96
N CYS A 67 5.08 1.83 -0.13
CA CYS A 67 4.29 3.06 -0.13
C CYS A 67 4.43 3.79 1.22
N PRO A 68 5.59 4.41 1.52
CA PRO A 68 5.81 5.09 2.80
C PRO A 68 4.95 6.35 2.98
N TYR A 69 4.43 6.92 1.89
CA TYR A 69 3.61 8.13 1.89
C TYR A 69 2.15 7.88 1.51
N SER A 70 1.67 6.64 1.65
CA SER A 70 0.30 6.28 1.35
C SER A 70 -0.26 5.34 2.40
N THR A 71 -1.53 5.54 2.75
CA THR A 71 -2.31 4.63 3.59
C THR A 71 -3.18 3.68 2.77
N PHE A 72 -3.22 3.85 1.44
CA PHE A 72 -3.98 3.01 0.52
C PHE A 72 -3.14 2.53 -0.67
N CYS A 73 -3.39 1.30 -1.10
CA CYS A 73 -3.10 0.85 -2.45
C CYS A 73 -4.20 1.32 -3.39
N LEU A 74 -3.81 1.72 -4.59
CA LEU A 74 -4.69 2.14 -5.67
C LEU A 74 -4.70 1.10 -6.78
N LYS A 75 -5.89 0.85 -7.31
CA LYS A 75 -6.09 0.29 -8.64
C LYS A 75 -6.99 1.23 -9.44
N ARG A 76 -6.55 1.59 -10.64
CA ARG A 76 -7.30 2.42 -11.58
C ARG A 76 -7.64 1.59 -12.81
N THR A 77 -8.90 1.55 -13.24
CA THR A 77 -9.33 0.82 -14.43
C THR A 77 -10.07 1.75 -15.39
N PHE A 78 -9.68 1.77 -16.66
CA PHE A 78 -10.25 2.66 -17.66
C PHE A 78 -10.20 2.05 -19.06
N GLU A 79 -10.96 2.62 -19.99
CA GLU A 79 -10.89 2.25 -21.40
C GLU A 79 -9.88 3.14 -22.14
N LEU A 80 -9.03 2.52 -22.95
CA LEU A 80 -8.21 3.19 -23.94
C LEU A 80 -8.84 3.00 -25.32
N SER A 81 -8.97 4.11 -26.04
CA SER A 81 -9.33 4.09 -27.47
C SER A 81 -8.06 3.96 -28.29
N LEU A 82 -7.95 2.87 -29.03
CA LEU A 82 -6.90 2.60 -30.00
C LEU A 82 -7.33 3.06 -31.40
N LEU A 83 -6.40 2.98 -32.35
CA LEU A 83 -6.69 3.23 -33.77
C LEU A 83 -7.86 2.35 -34.25
N TYR A 84 -8.59 2.86 -35.24
CA TYR A 84 -9.75 2.19 -35.84
C TYR A 84 -10.92 1.92 -34.88
N GLY A 85 -11.06 2.72 -33.83
CA GLY A 85 -12.20 2.65 -32.91
C GLY A 85 -12.18 1.45 -31.95
N LYS A 86 -11.09 0.67 -31.94
CA LYS A 86 -10.92 -0.44 -31.00
C LYS A 86 -10.76 0.12 -29.58
N LYS A 87 -11.57 -0.35 -28.64
CA LYS A 87 -11.44 -0.01 -27.22
C LYS A 87 -10.86 -1.18 -26.45
N VAL A 88 -9.96 -0.90 -25.51
CA VAL A 88 -9.38 -1.90 -24.61
C VAL A 88 -9.49 -1.43 -23.18
N LYS A 89 -9.98 -2.30 -22.30
CA LYS A 89 -10.00 -2.05 -20.86
C LYS A 89 -8.61 -2.33 -20.30
N VAL A 90 -8.03 -1.37 -19.61
CA VAL A 90 -6.71 -1.48 -18.97
C VAL A 90 -6.79 -1.12 -17.50
N SER A 91 -5.88 -1.66 -16.70
CA SER A 91 -5.76 -1.32 -15.29
C SER A 91 -4.33 -0.91 -14.96
N GLU A 92 -4.19 0.15 -14.17
CA GLU A 92 -2.95 0.58 -13.51
C GLU A 92 -3.03 0.31 -12.01
N ARG A 93 -1.87 0.12 -11.38
CA ARG A 93 -1.75 -0.21 -9.96
C ARG A 93 -0.62 0.59 -9.32
N GLY A 94 -0.78 0.95 -8.06
CA GLY A 94 0.29 1.59 -7.30
C GLY A 94 -0.15 2.03 -5.91
N CYS A 95 0.61 2.95 -5.33
CA CYS A 95 0.27 3.64 -4.10
C CYS A 95 -0.74 4.77 -4.37
N ALA A 96 -1.68 5.01 -3.46
CA ALA A 96 -2.57 6.17 -3.57
C ALA A 96 -1.80 7.48 -3.30
N PRO A 97 -1.92 8.52 -4.15
CA PRO A 97 -1.14 9.74 -3.98
C PRO A 97 -1.70 10.58 -2.82
N GLN A 98 -1.05 10.49 -1.67
CA GLN A 98 -1.44 11.19 -0.43
C GLN A 98 -0.31 12.07 0.12
N LYS A 99 0.80 12.15 -0.61
CA LYS A 99 1.95 12.96 -0.22
C LYS A 99 1.67 14.43 -0.56
N ARG A 100 1.70 15.28 0.46
CA ARG A 100 1.72 16.74 0.32
C ARG A 100 3.03 17.27 0.88
N SER A 101 3.80 17.96 0.04
CA SER A 101 5.07 18.58 0.42
C SER A 101 4.88 20.08 0.61
N GLU A 102 5.37 20.63 1.70
CA GLU A 102 5.35 22.07 2.00
C GLU A 102 6.77 22.57 2.29
N GLN A 103 7.04 23.84 1.96
CA GLN A 103 8.27 24.50 2.38
C GLN A 103 8.03 25.18 3.72
N VAL A 104 8.79 24.78 4.72
CA VAL A 104 8.75 25.34 6.07
C VAL A 104 10.08 26.01 6.35
N TYR A 105 10.05 27.21 6.92
CA TYR A 105 11.24 27.91 7.33
C TYR A 105 11.59 27.53 8.77
N SER A 106 12.80 27.02 8.98
CA SER A 106 13.34 26.76 10.31
C SER A 106 14.11 27.98 10.81
N GLU A 107 13.64 28.57 11.92
CA GLU A 107 14.34 29.66 12.60
C GLU A 107 15.66 29.20 13.24
N GLU A 108 15.75 27.94 13.67
CA GLU A 108 16.94 27.35 14.28
C GLU A 108 18.08 27.23 13.28
N THR A 109 17.80 26.70 12.09
CA THR A 109 18.79 26.49 11.04
C THR A 109 18.88 27.66 10.05
N ARG A 110 18.00 28.66 10.20
CA ARG A 110 17.83 29.82 9.30
C ARG A 110 17.74 29.41 7.83
N SER A 111 17.00 28.35 7.56
CA SER A 111 16.90 27.76 6.23
C SER A 111 15.50 27.24 5.94
N TRP A 112 15.16 27.20 4.66
CA TRP A 112 13.96 26.50 4.18
C TRP A 112 14.24 25.00 4.08
N HIS A 113 13.30 24.19 4.57
CA HIS A 113 13.30 22.74 4.39
C HIS A 113 11.92 22.27 3.90
N THR A 114 11.91 21.10 3.26
CA THR A 114 10.67 20.47 2.80
C THR A 114 10.14 19.56 3.88
N GLU A 115 8.88 19.74 4.26
CA GLU A 115 8.13 18.82 5.10
C GLU A 115 7.11 18.04 4.28
N ASP A 116 7.15 16.72 4.41
CA ASP A 116 6.21 15.81 3.75
C ASP A 116 5.13 15.37 4.73
N LYS A 117 3.86 15.57 4.36
CA LYS A 117 2.68 15.15 5.12
C LYS A 117 1.87 14.14 4.31
N ILE A 118 1.23 13.22 5.02
CA ILE A 118 0.30 12.24 4.43
C ILE A 118 -1.13 12.73 4.69
N GLU A 119 -1.88 13.01 3.63
CA GLU A 119 -3.30 13.38 3.73
C GLU A 119 -4.16 12.12 3.82
N THR A 120 -4.69 11.83 5.01
CA THR A 120 -5.37 10.56 5.30
C THR A 120 -6.84 10.52 4.90
N ASP A 121 -7.46 11.69 4.68
CA ASP A 121 -8.90 11.87 4.47
C ASP A 121 -9.30 12.03 2.99
N VAL A 122 -8.34 12.02 2.07
CA VAL A 122 -8.56 12.20 0.62
C VAL A 122 -9.26 10.99 -0.02
N TYR A 123 -9.07 9.79 0.53
CA TYR A 123 -9.58 8.54 -0.03
C TYR A 123 -10.38 7.72 0.97
N ARG A 124 -11.30 6.92 0.46
CA ARG A 124 -12.08 5.95 1.23
C ARG A 124 -11.90 4.57 0.63
N ALA A 125 -11.85 3.54 1.47
CA ALA A 125 -11.77 2.16 1.03
C ALA A 125 -12.97 1.80 0.14
N GLY A 126 -12.73 1.03 -0.91
CA GLY A 126 -13.73 0.61 -1.88
C GLY A 126 -13.49 1.16 -3.28
N CYS A 127 -14.41 0.87 -4.19
CA CYS A 127 -14.35 1.29 -5.59
C CYS A 127 -15.39 2.38 -5.87
N THR A 128 -14.99 3.40 -6.62
CA THR A 128 -15.85 4.48 -7.08
C THR A 128 -15.68 4.67 -8.58
N GLN A 129 -16.80 4.85 -9.28
CA GLN A 129 -16.81 5.16 -10.70
C GLN A 129 -16.76 6.69 -10.89
N ASP A 130 -15.78 7.14 -11.64
CA ASP A 130 -15.73 8.49 -12.22
C ASP A 130 -16.26 8.38 -13.65
N GLU A 131 -17.42 8.97 -13.90
CA GLU A 131 -18.06 8.97 -15.23
C GLU A 131 -17.21 9.69 -16.29
N GLY A 132 -16.20 10.46 -15.87
CA GLY A 132 -15.35 11.24 -16.75
C GLY A 132 -16.05 12.51 -17.24
N LEU A 133 -15.26 13.54 -17.53
CA LEU A 133 -15.73 14.79 -18.13
C LEU A 133 -14.99 15.03 -19.45
N GLY A 134 -15.74 15.31 -20.52
CA GLY A 134 -15.20 15.65 -21.84
C GLY A 134 -14.47 14.49 -22.51
N LEU A 135 -13.16 14.66 -22.78
CA LEU A 135 -12.31 13.66 -23.44
C LEU A 135 -11.86 12.50 -22.53
N ARG A 136 -12.13 12.55 -21.22
CA ARG A 136 -11.73 11.50 -20.28
C ARG A 136 -12.72 10.34 -20.33
N SER A 137 -12.22 9.14 -20.61
CA SER A 137 -13.01 7.91 -20.50
C SER A 137 -13.42 7.65 -19.04
N PRO A 138 -14.61 7.06 -18.82
CA PRO A 138 -15.02 6.61 -17.50
C PRO A 138 -13.91 5.77 -16.85
N THR A 139 -13.63 6.06 -15.59
CA THR A 139 -12.53 5.44 -14.84
C THR A 139 -13.04 4.94 -13.50
N GLU A 140 -12.79 3.68 -13.19
CA GLU A 140 -13.00 3.12 -11.86
C GLU A 140 -11.73 3.28 -11.02
N TYR A 141 -11.87 3.84 -9.82
CA TYR A 141 -10.80 3.92 -8.82
C TYR A 141 -11.14 3.04 -7.64
N CYS A 142 -10.24 2.14 -7.27
CA CYS A 142 -10.38 1.27 -6.10
C CYS A 142 -9.23 1.52 -5.11
N TYR A 143 -9.58 1.74 -3.84
CA TYR A 143 -8.65 1.97 -2.74
C TYR A 143 -8.80 0.87 -1.68
N CYS A 144 -7.67 0.35 -1.18
CA CYS A 144 -7.66 -0.66 -0.12
C CYS A 144 -6.43 -0.50 0.78
N THR A 145 -6.50 -0.96 2.04
CA THR A 145 -5.56 -0.58 3.11
C THR A 145 -4.57 -1.67 3.51
N THR A 146 -4.67 -2.87 2.94
CA THR A 146 -3.83 -4.02 3.29
C THR A 146 -2.76 -4.27 2.24
N ASN A 147 -1.69 -4.97 2.63
CA ASN A 147 -0.61 -5.28 1.70
C ASN A 147 -1.12 -6.05 0.48
N LEU A 148 -0.70 -5.63 -0.71
CA LEU A 148 -0.95 -6.28 -2.00
C LEU A 148 -2.44 -6.41 -2.38
N CYS A 149 -3.33 -5.68 -1.70
CA CYS A 149 -4.78 -5.77 -1.87
C CYS A 149 -5.29 -5.34 -3.25
N ASN A 150 -4.51 -4.53 -3.97
CA ASN A 150 -4.84 -4.04 -5.31
C ASN A 150 -4.58 -5.07 -6.43
N ALA A 151 -4.39 -6.34 -6.08
CA ALA A 151 -4.36 -7.47 -7.03
C ALA A 151 -5.69 -7.67 -7.77
N ALA A 152 -6.81 -7.57 -7.05
CA ALA A 152 -8.12 -8.03 -7.54
C ALA A 152 -8.46 -7.49 -8.93
N GLY A 153 -9.06 -8.35 -9.79
CA GLY A 153 -9.72 -7.93 -11.02
C GLY A 153 -10.89 -6.99 -10.72
N SER A 154 -11.37 -6.20 -11.68
CA SER A 154 -12.61 -5.43 -11.50
C SER A 154 -13.78 -6.42 -11.57
N THR A 155 -13.91 -7.28 -10.59
CA THR A 155 -15.08 -8.14 -10.45
C THR A 155 -16.01 -7.41 -9.52
N ALA A 156 -17.12 -6.93 -10.08
CA ALA A 156 -18.31 -6.62 -9.29
C ALA A 156 -18.47 -7.72 -8.23
N VAL A 157 -18.58 -7.32 -6.97
CA VAL A 157 -18.72 -8.26 -5.86
C VAL A 157 -19.95 -9.11 -6.15
N ASN A 158 -19.74 -10.36 -6.52
CA ASN A 158 -20.82 -11.26 -6.86
C ASN A 158 -21.41 -11.74 -5.54
N TYR A 159 -22.46 -11.06 -5.04
CA TYR A 159 -23.08 -11.30 -3.72
C TYR A 159 -23.38 -12.79 -3.45
N MET A 160 -23.56 -13.59 -4.51
CA MET A 160 -23.70 -15.05 -4.45
C MET A 160 -22.50 -15.77 -3.84
N THR A 161 -21.26 -15.34 -4.12
CA THR A 161 -20.04 -15.98 -3.56
C THR A 161 -19.86 -15.68 -2.07
N ALA A 162 -20.19 -14.46 -1.62
CA ALA A 162 -20.15 -14.10 -0.21
C ALA A 162 -21.24 -14.84 0.61
N ALA A 163 -22.43 -15.03 0.02
CA ALA A 163 -23.50 -15.80 0.65
C ALA A 163 -23.10 -17.28 0.85
N LEU A 164 -22.43 -17.89 -0.15
CA LEU A 164 -21.97 -19.27 -0.06
C LEU A 164 -20.89 -19.47 1.03
N SER A 165 -19.96 -18.54 1.21
CA SER A 165 -18.96 -18.64 2.29
C SER A 165 -19.57 -18.54 3.69
N VAL A 166 -20.62 -17.73 3.85
CA VAL A 166 -21.36 -17.62 5.12
C VAL A 166 -22.14 -18.89 5.40
N ILE A 167 -22.82 -19.45 4.39
CA ILE A 167 -23.59 -20.70 4.53
C ILE A 167 -22.68 -21.88 4.88
N VAL A 168 -21.53 -22.03 4.20
CA VAL A 168 -20.55 -23.09 4.52
C VAL A 168 -20.03 -22.95 5.94
N SER A 169 -19.75 -21.72 6.39
CA SER A 169 -19.31 -21.49 7.78
C SER A 169 -20.39 -21.89 8.78
N ILE A 170 -21.66 -21.52 8.55
CA ILE A 170 -22.78 -21.91 9.42
C ILE A 170 -22.97 -23.43 9.47
N ILE A 171 -22.80 -24.13 8.34
CA ILE A 171 -22.89 -25.59 8.27
C ILE A 171 -21.72 -26.27 8.99
N MET A 172 -20.50 -25.71 8.87
CA MET A 172 -19.30 -26.25 9.53
C MET A 172 -19.28 -26.01 11.05
N TYR A 173 -20.01 -25.00 11.54
CA TYR A 173 -20.15 -24.67 12.96
C TYR A 173 -21.47 -25.18 13.58
N ARG A 174 -22.21 -26.03 12.87
CA ARG A 174 -23.34 -26.82 13.39
C ARG A 174 -22.96 -28.27 13.55
#